data_AF-A0A1H8FUL5-F1
#
_entry.id   AF-A0A1H8FUL5-F1
#
_cell.length_a   1.000
_cell.length_b   1.000
_cell.length_c   1.000
_cell.angle_alpha   90.00
_cell.angle_beta   90.00
_cell.angle_gamma   90.00
#
_symmetry.space_group_name_H-M   'P 1'
#
loop_
_entity.id
_entity.type
_entity.pdbx_description
1 polymer ?
#
loop_
_entity_poly.entity_id
_entity_poly.type
_entity_poly.pdbx_seq_one_letter_code
_entity_poly.pdbx_strand_id
1 'polypeptide(L)'
;MTIGKKIAAGFGLCLLVLLAVALVAFQGAEQLLRTANDVVASREQARYLREVRTMLLDAETAQRGFLLTGQERYLDPYVRALPNIETGLVQLKRAFQNEPEQGVRVARLEQQVREKLAELADTIRMRREQGFEPALAAVLTDKGKLLMQEIRQNIDEMLVVGDERWVQAADNAQRNAQRSILFLSMGTVLGILIVSVGSFLITRGITGPLGRLMSGVEHFTRGNLAHRIDVHNEDETGRLARAFNVMAERRQDSEAQVARQAAEREQALRTVAEFVNQLAGASSEILSSTSEQVASAQEQGSAVAETVSTVEEIAQTSDEAAGRARAVSESARQSEELGKGGRQAVNEAVSAMATVREQVESIASRILALAEQAQAIGDI
;
A
#
# COMPACT_ATOMS: atom_id res chain seq x y z
N MET A 1 -2.69 12.02 10.37
CA MET A 1 -1.34 12.39 9.88
C MET A 1 -0.78 11.22 9.07
N THR A 2 -0.12 11.51 7.96
CA THR A 2 0.63 10.51 7.18
C THR A 2 1.74 9.87 8.01
N ILE A 3 2.14 8.65 7.66
CA ILE A 3 3.26 7.94 8.29
C ILE A 3 4.52 8.82 8.29
N GLY A 4 4.83 9.44 7.14
CA GLY A 4 5.98 10.32 6.99
C GLY A 4 5.96 11.52 7.95
N LYS A 5 4.79 12.16 8.14
CA LYS A 5 4.65 13.29 9.07
C LYS A 5 4.82 12.86 10.54
N LYS A 6 4.35 11.66 10.91
CA LYS A 6 4.54 11.11 12.27
C LYS A 6 6.02 10.85 12.56
N ILE A 7 6.73 10.24 11.60
CA ILE A 7 8.17 9.95 11.71
C ILE A 7 8.96 11.26 11.76
N ALA A 8 8.69 12.20 10.85
CA ALA A 8 9.36 13.50 10.81
C ALA A 8 9.15 14.31 12.11
N ALA A 9 7.95 14.29 12.68
CA ALA A 9 7.69 14.94 13.97
C ALA A 9 8.48 14.29 15.12
N GLY A 10 8.55 12.95 15.16
CA GLY A 10 9.35 12.22 16.15
C GLY A 10 10.84 12.54 16.06
N PHE A 11 11.42 12.47 14.86
CA PHE A 11 12.82 12.84 14.63
C PHE A 11 13.08 14.33 14.90
N GLY A 12 12.19 15.22 14.48
CA GLY A 12 12.31 16.66 14.73
C GLY A 12 12.32 16.99 16.22
N LEU A 13 11.45 16.36 17.01
CA LEU A 13 11.44 16.51 18.46
C LEU A 13 12.72 15.96 19.10
N CYS A 14 13.22 14.81 18.65
CA CYS A 14 14.49 14.26 19.13
C CYS A 14 15.66 15.19 18.82
N LEU A 15 15.70 15.75 17.61
CA LEU A 15 16.74 16.69 17.19
C LEU A 15 16.71 17.99 18.01
N LEU A 16 15.51 18.51 18.31
CA LEU A 16 15.34 19.69 19.17
C LEU A 16 15.85 19.43 20.59
N VAL A 17 15.54 18.26 21.16
CA VAL A 17 16.06 17.90 22.50
C VAL A 17 17.58 17.75 22.46
N LEU A 18 18.14 17.11 21.44
CA LEU A 18 19.59 16.99 21.28
C LEU A 18 20.27 18.36 21.15
N LEU A 19 19.68 19.28 20.37
CA LEU A 19 20.18 20.65 20.24
C LEU A 19 20.13 21.41 21.56
N ALA A 20 19.04 21.29 22.32
CA ALA A 20 18.92 21.91 23.63
C ALA A 20 19.96 21.37 24.63
N VAL A 21 20.14 20.04 24.67
CA VAL A 21 21.16 19.37 25.50
C VAL A 21 22.57 19.81 25.09
N ALA A 22 22.86 19.84 23.79
CA ALA A 22 24.16 20.27 23.27
C ALA A 22 24.45 21.75 23.62
N LEU A 23 23.44 22.62 23.52
CA LEU A 23 23.59 24.04 23.86
C LEU A 23 23.93 24.22 25.35
N VAL A 24 23.23 23.54 26.25
CA VAL A 24 23.50 23.58 27.70
C VAL A 24 24.89 23.03 28.01
N ALA A 25 25.28 21.93 27.36
CA ALA A 25 26.62 21.36 27.51
C ALA A 25 27.72 22.34 27.05
N PHE A 26 27.51 23.01 25.91
CA PHE A 26 28.47 23.97 25.36
C PHE A 26 28.62 25.20 26.26
N GLN A 27 27.49 25.74 26.76
CA GLN A 27 27.52 26.85 27.74
C GLN A 27 28.23 26.46 29.03
N GLY A 28 27.97 25.26 29.56
CA GLY A 28 28.66 24.73 30.73
C GLY A 28 30.18 24.62 30.51
N ALA A 29 30.60 24.13 29.34
CA ALA A 29 32.01 24.02 28.97
C ALA A 29 32.70 25.38 28.83
N GLU A 30 32.06 26.37 28.19
CA GLU A 30 32.59 27.73 28.12
C GLU A 30 32.77 28.35 29.51
N GLN A 31 31.79 28.15 30.39
CA GLN A 31 31.85 28.71 31.73
C GLN A 31 32.95 28.07 32.58
N LEU A 32 33.19 26.77 32.40
CA LEU A 32 34.30 26.05 33.01
C LEU A 32 35.65 26.60 32.54
N LEU A 33 35.81 26.82 31.22
CA LEU A 33 37.03 27.38 30.64
C LEU A 33 37.32 28.81 31.13
N ARG A 34 36.30 29.68 31.20
CA ARG A 34 36.45 31.05 31.72
C ARG A 34 36.91 31.05 33.18
N THR A 35 36.25 30.25 34.01
CA THR A 35 36.61 30.11 35.43
C THR A 35 38.05 29.60 35.58
N ALA A 36 38.46 28.61 34.79
CA ALA A 36 39.83 28.09 34.84
C ALA A 36 40.87 29.17 34.50
N ASN A 37 40.60 30.00 33.49
CA ASN A 37 41.48 31.11 33.13
C ASN A 37 41.54 32.19 34.23
N ASP A 38 40.40 32.53 34.83
CA ASP A 38 40.35 33.50 35.94
C ASP A 38 41.14 33.01 37.16
N VAL A 39 41.11 31.70 37.45
CA VAL A 39 41.91 31.09 38.52
C VAL A 39 43.41 31.20 38.23
N VAL A 40 43.84 30.96 37.00
CA VAL A 40 45.26 31.12 36.61
C VAL A 40 45.69 32.56 36.76
N ALA A 41 44.90 33.52 36.26
CA ALA A 41 45.20 34.94 36.35
C ALA A 41 45.30 35.43 37.80
N SER A 42 44.34 35.08 38.67
CA SER A 42 44.35 35.44 40.10
C SER A 42 45.58 34.88 40.83
N ARG A 43 45.99 33.65 40.51
CA ARG A 43 47.22 33.05 41.07
C ARG A 43 48.48 33.77 40.62
N GLU A 44 48.56 34.16 39.35
CA GLU A 44 49.69 34.92 38.82
C GLU A 44 49.79 36.31 39.47
N GLN A 45 48.67 37.02 39.60
CA GLN A 45 48.58 38.30 40.30
C GLN A 45 49.11 38.20 41.74
N ALA A 46 48.63 37.21 42.51
CA ALA A 46 49.08 36.98 43.88
C ALA A 46 50.56 36.59 43.95
N ARG A 47 51.07 35.83 42.98
CA ARG A 47 52.50 35.50 42.88
C ARG A 47 53.35 36.75 42.70
N TYR A 48 53.01 37.61 41.73
CA TYR A 48 53.77 38.85 41.47
C TYR A 48 53.76 39.80 42.66
N LEU A 49 52.62 39.97 43.34
CA LEU A 49 52.52 40.77 44.56
C LEU A 49 53.47 40.26 45.66
N ARG A 50 53.52 38.94 45.88
CA ARG A 50 54.41 38.33 46.89
C ARG A 50 55.89 38.43 46.49
N GLU A 51 56.21 38.28 45.21
CA GLU A 51 57.58 38.43 44.69
C GLU A 51 58.10 39.85 44.92
N VAL A 52 57.34 40.88 44.53
CA VAL A 52 57.70 42.28 44.76
C VAL A 52 57.90 42.55 46.25
N ARG A 53 56.97 42.11 47.12
CA ARG A 53 57.10 42.23 48.58
C ARG A 53 58.40 41.61 49.10
N THR A 54 58.72 40.41 48.63
CA THR A 54 59.90 39.64 49.07
C THR A 54 61.18 40.36 48.65
N MET A 55 61.28 40.80 47.39
CA MET A 55 62.46 41.48 46.89
C MET A 55 62.68 42.84 47.56
N LEU A 56 61.62 43.58 47.87
CA LEU A 56 61.70 44.81 48.67
C LEU A 56 62.19 44.54 50.10
N LEU A 57 61.72 43.46 50.72
CA LEU A 57 62.19 43.04 52.04
C LEU A 57 63.67 42.67 52.02
N ASP A 58 64.12 41.93 51.01
CA ASP A 58 65.52 41.56 50.84
C ASP A 58 66.40 42.79 50.61
N ALA A 59 65.93 43.75 49.80
CA ALA A 59 66.60 45.02 49.56
C ALA A 59 66.71 45.88 50.84
N GLU A 60 65.63 45.99 51.62
CA GLU A 60 65.62 46.69 52.90
C GLU A 60 66.54 46.01 53.93
N THR A 61 66.54 44.67 53.97
CA THR A 61 67.38 43.89 54.89
C THR A 61 68.86 44.05 54.54
N ALA A 62 69.21 43.98 53.25
CA ALA A 62 70.55 44.22 52.74
C ALA A 62 71.04 45.65 53.08
N GLN A 63 70.19 46.66 52.85
CA GLN A 63 70.49 48.04 53.19
C GLN A 63 70.77 48.19 54.69
N ARG A 64 69.95 47.62 55.57
CA ARG A 64 70.18 47.67 57.03
C ARG A 64 71.48 46.98 57.44
N GLY A 65 71.79 45.83 56.84
CA GLY A 65 73.05 45.12 57.07
C GLY A 65 74.26 45.97 56.68
N PHE A 66 74.19 46.67 55.55
CA PHE A 66 75.23 47.60 55.11
C PHE A 66 75.33 48.85 56.00
N LEU A 67 74.20 49.45 56.37
CA LEU A 67 74.19 50.59 57.28
C LEU A 67 74.84 50.24 58.62
N LEU A 68 74.55 49.06 59.17
CA LEU A 68 75.11 48.60 60.44
C LEU A 68 76.61 48.27 60.34
N THR A 69 77.02 47.55 59.29
CA THR A 69 78.38 46.97 59.21
C THR A 69 79.37 47.79 58.39
N GLY A 70 78.89 48.61 57.45
CA GLY A 70 79.69 49.33 56.46
C GLY A 70 80.35 48.44 55.41
N GLN A 71 79.98 47.15 55.31
CA GLN A 71 80.61 46.21 54.38
C GLN A 71 79.78 45.98 53.11
N GLU A 72 80.38 46.22 51.95
CA GLU A 72 79.70 46.19 50.64
C GLU A 72 79.02 44.87 50.30
N ARG A 73 79.57 43.74 50.78
CA ARG A 73 78.97 42.42 50.57
C ARG A 73 77.53 42.29 51.08
N TYR A 74 77.11 43.11 52.05
CA TYR A 74 75.73 43.10 52.52
C TYR A 74 74.76 43.70 51.50
N LEU A 75 75.25 44.43 50.48
CA LEU A 75 74.42 45.00 49.41
C LEU A 75 74.18 44.03 48.25
N ASP A 76 74.79 42.84 48.23
CA ASP A 76 74.57 41.85 47.16
C ASP A 76 73.08 41.49 46.96
N PRO A 77 72.25 41.27 48.02
CA PRO A 77 70.82 41.05 47.84
C PRO A 77 70.08 42.31 47.32
N TYR A 78 70.49 43.50 47.74
CA TYR A 78 69.92 44.77 47.25
C TYR A 78 70.14 44.93 45.74
N VAL A 79 71.38 44.75 45.28
CA VAL A 79 71.73 44.88 43.85
C VAL A 79 70.98 43.85 43.00
N ARG A 80 70.84 42.61 43.49
CA ARG A 80 70.07 41.56 42.80
C ARG A 80 68.56 41.81 42.82
N ALA A 81 68.03 42.47 43.84
CA ALA A 81 66.60 42.76 43.95
C ALA A 81 66.13 43.82 42.94
N LEU A 82 66.94 44.84 42.64
CA LEU A 82 66.55 45.95 41.75
C LEU A 82 65.97 45.53 40.39
N PRO A 83 66.67 44.74 39.53
CA PRO A 83 66.13 44.34 38.23
C PRO A 83 64.91 43.42 38.35
N ASN A 84 64.84 42.64 39.43
CA ASN A 84 63.73 41.73 39.67
C ASN A 84 62.47 42.47 40.14
N ILE A 85 62.62 43.54 40.93
CA ILE A 85 61.51 44.42 41.33
C ILE A 85 60.94 45.12 40.10
N GLU A 86 61.79 45.67 39.22
CA GLU A 86 61.35 46.32 38.00
C GLU A 86 60.60 45.35 37.08
N THR A 87 61.16 44.15 36.87
CA THR A 87 60.49 43.09 36.12
C THR A 87 59.16 42.69 36.76
N GLY A 88 59.13 42.54 38.09
CA GLY A 88 57.93 42.21 38.85
C GLY A 88 56.83 43.25 38.71
N LEU A 89 57.16 44.55 38.75
CA LEU A 89 56.22 45.65 38.55
C LEU A 89 55.63 45.66 37.13
N VAL A 90 56.45 45.41 36.10
CA VAL A 90 55.97 45.30 34.71
C VAL A 90 54.99 44.13 34.55
N GLN A 91 55.32 42.97 35.12
CA GLN A 91 54.44 41.81 35.05
C GLN A 91 53.15 42.01 35.86
N LEU A 92 53.24 42.65 37.02
CA LEU A 92 52.09 43.02 37.83
C LEU A 92 51.13 43.93 37.05
N LYS A 93 51.65 44.96 36.38
CA LYS A 93 50.85 45.87 35.55
C LYS A 93 50.15 45.14 34.40
N ARG A 94 50.80 44.15 33.77
CA ARG A 94 50.18 43.30 32.74
C ARG A 94 49.11 42.39 33.32
N ALA A 95 49.37 41.77 34.47
CA ALA A 95 48.44 40.84 35.13
C ALA A 95 47.12 41.52 35.55
N PHE A 96 47.15 42.83 35.82
CA PHE A 96 45.98 43.63 36.21
C PHE A 96 45.42 44.51 35.08
N GLN A 97 45.87 44.35 33.83
CA GLN A 97 45.49 45.24 32.72
C GLN A 97 43.97 45.27 32.42
N ASN A 98 43.28 44.17 32.75
CA ASN A 98 41.83 44.01 32.51
C ASN A 98 40.98 44.37 33.75
N GLU A 99 41.59 44.91 34.80
CA GLU A 99 40.92 45.22 36.08
C GLU A 99 41.10 46.71 36.43
N PRO A 100 40.22 47.61 35.92
CA PRO A 100 40.41 49.05 36.05
C PRO A 100 40.58 49.52 37.50
N GLU A 101 39.78 48.97 38.43
CA GLU A 101 39.84 49.31 39.85
C GLU A 101 41.16 48.87 40.52
N GLN A 102 41.69 47.70 40.14
CA GLN A 102 42.97 47.22 40.65
C GLN A 102 44.16 47.88 39.97
N GLY A 103 44.01 48.30 38.71
CA GLY A 103 45.02 49.05 37.98
C GLY A 103 45.44 50.34 38.68
N VAL A 104 44.49 51.02 39.34
CA VAL A 104 44.77 52.20 40.19
C VAL A 104 45.62 51.82 41.41
N ARG A 105 45.32 50.69 42.07
CA ARG A 105 46.09 50.19 43.22
C ARG A 105 47.51 49.77 42.81
N VAL A 106 47.65 49.13 41.65
CA VAL A 106 48.96 48.77 41.06
C VAL A 106 49.78 50.02 40.75
N ALA A 107 49.19 51.05 40.15
CA ALA A 107 49.90 52.30 39.87
C ALA A 107 50.37 53.00 41.17
N ARG A 108 49.53 53.01 42.21
CA ARG A 108 49.90 53.51 43.54
C ARG A 108 51.05 52.69 44.15
N LEU A 109 50.97 51.36 44.06
CA LEU A 109 52.04 50.48 44.53
C LEU A 109 53.35 50.73 43.78
N GLU A 110 53.31 50.87 42.45
CA GLU A 110 54.47 51.18 41.61
C GLU A 110 55.15 52.49 42.06
N GLN A 111 54.36 53.51 42.37
CA GLN A 111 54.87 54.78 42.92
C GLN A 111 55.52 54.56 44.30
N GLN A 112 54.83 53.90 45.24
CA GLN A 112 55.35 53.66 46.59
C GLN A 112 56.65 52.84 46.56
N VAL A 113 56.73 51.83 45.70
CA VAL A 113 57.94 51.01 45.49
C VAL A 113 59.09 51.87 44.97
N ARG A 114 58.85 52.75 43.99
CA ARG A 114 59.88 53.67 43.49
C ARG A 114 60.37 54.63 44.56
N GLU A 115 59.46 55.21 45.35
CA GLU A 115 59.82 56.07 46.49
C GLU A 115 60.64 55.33 47.54
N LYS A 116 60.29 54.06 47.81
CA LYS A 116 61.04 53.21 48.74
C LYS A 116 62.44 52.88 48.22
N LEU A 117 62.59 52.55 46.94
CA LEU A 117 63.91 52.30 46.34
C LEU A 117 64.79 53.56 46.35
N ALA A 118 64.22 54.74 46.10
CA ALA A 118 64.94 56.00 46.20
C ALA A 118 65.43 56.26 47.64
N GLU A 119 64.59 56.01 48.65
CA GLU A 119 64.97 56.13 50.06
C GLU A 119 66.11 55.16 50.46
N LEU A 120 66.05 53.91 50.00
CA LEU A 120 67.14 52.95 50.21
C LEU A 120 68.44 53.42 49.54
N ALA A 121 68.37 53.89 48.30
CA ALA A 121 69.53 54.40 47.57
C ALA A 121 70.16 55.63 48.26
N ASP A 122 69.33 56.55 48.75
CA ASP A 122 69.77 57.76 49.45
C ASP A 122 70.50 57.43 50.76
N THR A 123 69.95 56.53 51.56
CA THR A 123 70.56 56.14 52.84
C THR A 123 71.86 55.33 52.64
N ILE A 124 71.93 54.47 51.62
CA ILE A 124 73.17 53.79 51.22
C ILE A 124 74.23 54.80 50.79
N ARG A 125 73.84 55.80 49.99
CA ARG A 125 74.75 56.87 49.54
C ARG A 125 75.27 57.70 50.72
N MET A 126 74.39 58.12 51.63
CA MET A 126 74.79 58.84 52.85
C MET A 126 75.79 58.03 53.68
N ARG A 127 75.56 56.71 53.82
CA ARG A 127 76.50 55.84 54.54
C ARG A 127 77.87 55.74 53.87
N ARG A 128 77.92 55.67 52.54
CA ARG A 128 79.17 55.61 51.75
C ARG A 128 79.95 56.92 51.81
N GLU A 129 79.26 58.05 51.69
CA GLU A 129 79.90 59.37 51.50
C GLU A 129 80.10 60.14 52.80
N GLN A 130 79.19 59.99 53.77
CA GLN A 130 79.11 60.84 54.97
C GLN A 130 79.26 60.05 56.29
N GLY A 131 79.31 58.72 56.24
CA GLY A 131 79.52 57.87 57.41
C GLY A 131 78.22 57.42 58.12
N PHE A 132 78.34 56.90 59.35
CA PHE A 132 77.22 56.27 60.07
C PHE A 132 76.13 57.25 60.49
N GLU A 133 76.53 58.32 61.18
CA GLU A 133 75.61 59.20 61.90
C GLU A 133 74.57 59.86 60.97
N PRO A 134 74.94 60.40 59.79
CA PRO A 134 73.96 60.99 58.88
C PRO A 134 72.97 59.95 58.32
N ALA A 135 73.46 58.75 58.00
CA ALA A 135 72.61 57.66 57.52
C ALA A 135 71.66 57.14 58.61
N LEU A 136 72.13 57.05 59.86
CA LEU A 136 71.31 56.69 61.00
C LEU A 136 70.23 57.75 61.28
N ALA A 137 70.59 59.04 61.25
CA ALA A 137 69.64 60.14 61.41
C ALA A 137 68.52 60.07 60.36
N ALA A 138 68.85 59.74 59.10
CA ALA A 138 67.85 59.53 58.06
C ALA A 138 66.93 58.33 58.35
N VAL A 139 67.45 57.20 58.84
CA VAL A 139 66.63 56.04 59.23
C VAL A 139 65.72 56.35 60.43
N LEU A 140 66.21 57.12 61.40
CA LEU A 140 65.45 57.53 62.59
C LEU A 140 64.27 58.47 62.27
N THR A 141 64.17 59.00 61.04
CA THR A 141 62.96 59.70 60.58
C THR A 141 61.76 58.78 60.38
N ASP A 142 61.95 57.45 60.46
CA ASP A 142 60.95 56.41 60.20
C ASP A 142 60.32 56.45 58.78
N LYS A 143 60.79 57.32 57.87
CA LYS A 143 60.30 57.42 56.49
C LYS A 143 60.30 56.07 55.78
N GLY A 144 61.42 55.35 55.85
CA GLY A 144 61.56 54.04 55.23
C GLY A 144 60.62 52.98 55.82
N LYS A 145 60.33 53.06 57.13
CA LYS A 145 59.41 52.15 57.84
C LYS A 145 57.96 52.42 57.44
N LEU A 146 57.55 53.69 57.40
CA LEU A 146 56.22 54.11 56.98
C LEU A 146 55.94 53.70 55.53
N LEU A 147 56.86 53.98 54.60
CA LEU A 147 56.74 53.55 53.21
C LEU A 147 56.57 52.02 53.09
N MET A 148 57.36 51.24 53.83
CA MET A 148 57.23 49.78 53.79
C MET A 148 55.91 49.28 54.40
N GLN A 149 55.41 49.93 55.45
CA GLN A 149 54.10 49.61 56.03
C GLN A 149 52.98 49.88 55.03
N GLU A 150 52.99 51.02 54.34
CA GLU A 150 51.99 51.33 53.32
C GLU A 150 52.05 50.37 52.12
N ILE A 151 53.26 50.01 51.66
CA ILE A 151 53.45 49.00 50.61
C ILE A 151 52.86 47.66 51.04
N ARG A 152 53.17 47.20 52.26
CA ARG A 152 52.65 45.93 52.80
C ARG A 152 51.13 45.97 52.89
N GLN A 153 50.57 47.06 53.42
CA GLN A 153 49.13 47.23 53.54
C GLN A 153 48.45 47.18 52.16
N ASN A 154 48.96 47.93 51.18
CA ASN A 154 48.39 47.93 49.83
C ASN A 154 48.45 46.53 49.19
N ILE A 155 49.59 45.83 49.31
CA ILE A 155 49.73 44.44 48.85
C ILE A 155 48.77 43.50 49.58
N ASP A 156 48.66 43.60 50.90
CA ASP A 156 47.80 42.74 51.71
C ASP A 156 46.31 42.97 51.37
N GLU A 157 45.89 44.23 51.18
CA GLU A 157 44.54 44.54 50.70
C GLU A 157 44.26 43.97 49.30
N MET A 158 45.21 44.09 48.37
CA MET A 158 45.07 43.51 47.03
C MET A 158 45.00 41.97 47.06
N LEU A 159 45.78 41.32 47.94
CA LEU A 159 45.73 39.88 48.13
C LEU A 159 44.39 39.42 48.71
N VAL A 160 43.86 40.13 49.72
CA VAL A 160 42.54 39.83 50.31
C VAL A 160 41.43 39.97 49.27
N VAL A 161 41.40 41.07 48.51
CA VAL A 161 40.40 41.28 47.46
C VAL A 161 40.53 40.26 46.32
N GLY A 162 41.74 39.78 46.04
CA GLY A 162 41.96 38.67 45.11
C GLY A 162 41.40 37.35 45.62
N ASP A 163 41.63 37.04 46.90
CA ASP A 163 41.18 35.79 47.55
C ASP A 163 39.66 35.73 47.70
N GLU A 164 39.02 36.83 48.12
CA GLU A 164 37.55 36.92 48.21
C GLU A 164 36.89 36.71 46.85
N ARG A 165 37.41 37.34 45.79
CA ARG A 165 36.93 37.14 44.42
C ARG A 165 37.13 35.71 43.95
N TRP A 166 38.23 35.08 44.34
CA TRP A 166 38.48 33.67 44.04
C TRP A 166 37.48 32.75 44.73
N VAL A 167 37.22 32.94 46.03
CA VAL A 167 36.23 32.14 46.77
C VAL A 167 34.83 32.30 46.17
N GLN A 168 34.44 33.52 45.83
CA GLN A 168 33.14 33.78 45.17
C GLN A 168 33.07 33.16 43.77
N ALA A 169 34.13 33.27 42.96
CA ALA A 169 34.20 32.66 41.65
C ALA A 169 34.13 31.12 41.73
N ALA A 170 34.83 30.51 42.70
CA ALA A 170 34.81 29.08 42.93
C ALA A 170 33.42 28.56 43.36
N ASP A 171 32.75 29.23 44.30
CA ASP A 171 31.40 28.86 44.73
C ASP A 171 30.38 29.03 43.58
N ASN A 172 30.46 30.13 42.84
CA ASN A 172 29.62 30.35 41.67
C ASN A 172 29.89 29.30 40.57
N ALA A 173 31.14 28.93 40.33
CA ALA A 173 31.50 27.90 39.37
C ALA A 173 30.97 26.53 39.80
N GLN A 174 31.07 26.18 41.09
CA GLN A 174 30.51 24.94 41.61
C GLN A 174 28.99 24.89 41.47
N ARG A 175 28.29 25.96 41.84
CA ARG A 175 26.83 26.05 41.70
C ARG A 175 26.39 26.00 40.24
N ASN A 176 27.10 26.69 39.35
CA ASN A 176 26.81 26.67 37.92
C ASN A 176 27.10 25.29 37.31
N ALA A 177 28.20 24.64 37.69
CA ALA A 177 28.50 23.28 37.26
C ALA A 177 27.42 22.29 37.75
N GLN A 178 26.99 22.37 39.02
CA GLN A 178 25.91 21.55 39.55
C GLN A 178 24.59 21.78 38.80
N ARG A 179 24.24 23.05 38.51
CA ARG A 179 23.05 23.38 37.69
C ARG A 179 23.17 22.81 36.28
N SER A 180 24.31 22.99 35.61
CA SER A 180 24.54 22.43 34.28
C SER A 180 24.44 20.90 34.27
N ILE A 181 25.01 20.21 35.27
CA ILE A 181 24.89 18.76 35.42
C ILE A 181 23.44 18.34 35.64
N LEU A 182 22.70 19.04 36.51
CA LEU A 182 21.30 18.76 36.76
C LEU A 182 20.45 18.93 35.48
N PHE A 183 20.61 20.04 34.76
CA PHE A 183 19.92 20.26 33.49
C PHE A 183 20.30 19.23 32.43
N LEU A 184 21.58 18.85 32.35
CA LEU A 184 22.04 17.82 31.44
C LEU A 184 21.39 16.48 31.77
N SER A 185 21.39 16.07 33.04
CA SER A 185 20.77 14.82 33.49
C SER A 185 19.26 14.78 33.24
N MET A 186 18.55 15.87 33.55
CA MET A 186 17.12 16.01 33.28
C MET A 186 16.83 16.00 31.78
N GLY A 187 17.66 16.67 30.97
CA GLY A 187 17.57 16.65 29.50
C GLY A 187 17.80 15.27 28.92
N THR A 188 18.75 14.49 29.44
CA THR A 188 18.99 13.09 29.05
C THR A 188 17.80 12.21 29.39
N VAL A 189 17.28 12.28 30.62
CA VAL A 189 16.10 11.50 31.05
C VAL A 189 14.87 11.87 30.21
N LEU A 190 14.65 13.16 29.97
CA LEU A 190 13.55 13.64 29.12
C LEU A 190 13.72 13.17 27.67
N GLY A 191 14.94 13.19 27.14
CA GLY A 191 15.25 12.67 25.81
C GLY A 191 14.95 11.17 25.68
N ILE A 192 15.36 10.35 26.66
CA ILE A 192 15.04 8.93 26.71
C ILE A 192 13.52 8.71 26.78
N LEU A 193 12.82 9.49 27.61
CA LEU A 193 11.36 9.41 27.73
C LEU A 193 10.68 9.74 26.41
N ILE A 194 11.08 10.83 25.74
CA ILE A 194 10.53 11.24 24.44
C ILE A 194 10.78 10.18 23.37
N VAL A 195 12.01 9.64 23.29
CA VAL A 195 12.34 8.55 22.36
C VAL A 195 11.51 7.31 22.65
N SER A 196 11.35 6.94 23.92
CA SER A 196 10.57 5.77 24.33
C SER A 196 9.09 5.91 23.99
N VAL A 197 8.49 7.06 24.33
CA VAL A 197 7.10 7.38 24.01
C VAL A 197 6.91 7.48 22.50
N GLY A 198 7.80 8.18 21.80
CA GLY A 198 7.77 8.29 20.33
C GLY A 198 7.88 6.93 19.64
N SER A 199 8.81 6.08 20.09
CA SER A 199 8.97 4.71 19.61
C SER A 199 7.72 3.87 19.85
N PHE A 200 7.13 3.96 21.04
CA PHE A 200 5.88 3.27 21.36
C PHE A 200 4.72 3.73 20.46
N LEU A 201 4.57 5.04 20.26
CA LEU A 201 3.54 5.61 19.39
C LEU A 201 3.73 5.23 17.92
N ILE A 202 4.97 5.22 17.42
CA ILE A 202 5.33 4.76 16.07
C ILE A 202 5.01 3.27 15.92
N THR A 203 5.44 2.45 16.88
CA THR A 203 5.20 1.00 16.86
C THR A 203 3.71 0.68 16.86
N ARG A 204 2.94 1.31 17.75
CA ARG A 204 1.48 1.11 17.83
C ARG A 204 0.75 1.70 16.61
N GLY A 205 1.25 2.81 16.06
CA GLY A 205 0.61 3.54 14.96
C GLY A 205 0.95 3.02 13.56
N ILE A 206 2.06 2.30 13.39
CA ILE A 206 2.56 1.84 12.08
C ILE A 206 2.79 0.33 12.09
N THR A 207 3.64 -0.17 12.98
CA THR A 207 4.02 -1.59 13.02
C THR A 207 2.84 -2.50 13.32
N GLY A 208 1.95 -2.10 14.25
CA GLY A 208 0.73 -2.86 14.57
C GLY A 208 -0.22 -3.02 13.36
N PRO A 209 -0.67 -1.93 12.71
CA PRO A 209 -1.47 -2.00 11.49
C PRO A 209 -0.81 -2.78 10.35
N LEU A 210 0.50 -2.63 10.14
CA LEU A 210 1.23 -3.40 9.12
C LEU A 210 1.25 -4.90 9.45
N GLY A 211 1.41 -5.27 10.72
CA GLY A 211 1.31 -6.67 11.17
C GLY A 211 -0.07 -7.27 10.90
N ARG A 212 -1.15 -6.51 11.15
CA ARG A 212 -2.53 -6.91 10.80
C ARG A 212 -2.73 -7.07 9.30
N LEU A 213 -2.14 -6.18 8.49
CA LEU A 213 -2.15 -6.27 7.03
C LEU A 213 -1.45 -7.53 6.54
N MET A 214 -0.25 -7.81 7.05
CA MET A 214 0.50 -9.02 6.73
C MET A 214 -0.28 -10.29 7.09
N SER A 215 -0.88 -10.34 8.28
CA SER A 215 -1.71 -11.46 8.71
C SER A 215 -2.97 -11.62 7.83
N GLY A 216 -3.62 -10.51 7.45
CA GLY A 216 -4.76 -10.55 6.53
C GLY A 216 -4.40 -11.10 5.15
N VAL A 217 -3.25 -10.71 4.61
CA VAL A 217 -2.71 -11.27 3.36
C VAL A 217 -2.43 -12.76 3.51
N GLU A 218 -1.88 -13.20 4.63
CA GLU A 218 -1.61 -14.62 4.90
C GLU A 218 -2.90 -15.45 4.98
N HIS A 219 -3.96 -14.92 5.60
CA HIS A 219 -5.28 -15.57 5.57
C HIS A 219 -5.84 -15.68 4.14
N PHE A 220 -5.65 -14.64 3.34
CA PHE A 220 -6.09 -14.61 1.95
C PHE A 220 -5.35 -15.63 1.08
N THR A 221 -4.02 -15.75 1.21
CA THR A 221 -3.23 -16.74 0.45
C THR A 221 -3.50 -18.18 0.88
N ARG A 222 -3.96 -18.42 2.11
CA ARG A 222 -4.43 -19.73 2.59
C ARG A 222 -5.86 -20.08 2.14
N GLY A 223 -6.48 -19.27 1.30
CA GLY A 223 -7.81 -19.53 0.73
C GLY A 223 -8.99 -19.00 1.56
N ASN A 224 -8.76 -18.31 2.69
CA ASN A 224 -9.82 -17.65 3.42
C ASN A 224 -10.12 -16.26 2.82
N LEU A 225 -10.88 -16.27 1.71
CA LEU A 225 -11.29 -15.04 1.02
C LEU A 225 -12.33 -14.23 1.78
N ALA A 226 -12.96 -14.77 2.83
CA ALA A 226 -13.96 -14.05 3.62
C ALA A 226 -13.33 -13.13 4.67
N HIS A 227 -12.06 -13.34 5.02
CA HIS A 227 -11.37 -12.48 5.98
C HIS A 227 -11.25 -11.05 5.44
N ARG A 228 -11.48 -10.07 6.31
CA ARG A 228 -11.35 -8.64 6.02
C ARG A 228 -10.48 -7.99 7.07
N ILE A 229 -9.67 -7.03 6.65
CA ILE A 229 -8.81 -6.27 7.56
C ILE A 229 -9.61 -5.09 8.07
N ASP A 230 -9.65 -4.94 9.39
CA ASP A 230 -10.33 -3.82 10.02
C ASP A 230 -9.58 -2.49 9.79
N VAL A 231 -10.31 -1.50 9.25
CA VAL A 231 -9.77 -0.20 8.83
C VAL A 231 -9.99 0.83 9.93
N HIS A 232 -9.01 0.96 10.81
CA HIS A 232 -9.07 1.92 11.92
C HIS A 232 -8.45 3.29 11.60
N ASN A 233 -7.56 3.36 10.61
CA ASN A 233 -6.77 4.56 10.33
C ASN A 233 -7.14 5.17 8.98
N GLU A 234 -6.99 6.49 8.85
CA GLU A 234 -7.15 7.21 7.57
C GLU A 234 -5.83 7.43 6.83
N ASP A 235 -4.71 7.02 7.43
CA ASP A 235 -3.37 7.14 6.84
C ASP A 235 -3.10 6.10 5.74
N GLU A 236 -1.86 6.03 5.27
CA GLU A 236 -1.43 5.13 4.21
C GLU A 236 -1.70 3.65 4.54
N THR A 237 -1.60 3.25 5.82
CA THR A 237 -1.92 1.87 6.23
C THR A 237 -3.42 1.57 6.08
N GLY A 238 -4.27 2.54 6.41
CA GLY A 238 -5.70 2.45 6.21
C GLY A 238 -6.11 2.40 4.74
N ARG A 239 -5.44 3.18 3.88
CA ARG A 239 -5.63 3.12 2.43
C ARG A 239 -5.26 1.74 1.87
N LEU A 240 -4.15 1.16 2.32
CA LEU A 240 -3.73 -0.20 1.96
C LEU A 240 -4.75 -1.25 2.43
N ALA A 241 -5.24 -1.16 3.67
CA ALA A 241 -6.27 -2.06 4.18
C ALA A 241 -7.58 -1.98 3.38
N ARG A 242 -8.03 -0.77 3.01
CA ARG A 242 -9.20 -0.59 2.12
C ARG A 242 -8.98 -1.20 0.74
N ALA A 243 -7.83 -0.94 0.12
CA ALA A 243 -7.50 -1.49 -1.18
C ALA A 243 -7.46 -3.04 -1.14
N PHE A 244 -6.90 -3.62 -0.07
CA PHE A 244 -6.91 -5.06 0.15
C PHE A 244 -8.33 -5.62 0.29
N ASN A 245 -9.21 -4.99 1.08
CA ASN A 245 -10.59 -5.46 1.24
C ASN A 245 -11.38 -5.46 -0.08
N VAL A 246 -11.18 -4.43 -0.92
CA VAL A 246 -11.79 -4.37 -2.27
C VAL A 246 -11.26 -5.48 -3.17
N MET A 247 -9.95 -5.78 -3.12
CA MET A 247 -9.38 -6.91 -3.85
C MET A 247 -9.97 -8.24 -3.37
N ALA A 248 -10.12 -8.41 -2.04
CA ALA A 248 -10.68 -9.63 -1.46
C ALA A 248 -12.14 -9.85 -1.84
N GLU A 249 -12.95 -8.78 -1.84
CA GLU A 249 -14.34 -8.79 -2.32
C GLU A 249 -14.43 -9.21 -3.78
N ARG A 250 -13.68 -8.57 -4.69
CA ARG A 250 -13.68 -8.93 -6.11
C ARG A 250 -13.29 -10.39 -6.35
N ARG A 251 -12.34 -10.91 -5.56
CA ARG A 251 -11.91 -12.31 -5.71
C ARG A 251 -12.95 -13.30 -5.22
N GLN A 252 -13.65 -12.98 -4.13
CA GLN A 252 -14.76 -13.78 -3.59
C GLN A 252 -15.95 -13.80 -4.57
N ASP A 253 -16.32 -12.66 -5.14
CA ASP A 253 -17.39 -12.57 -6.14
C ASP A 253 -17.07 -13.39 -7.39
N SER A 254 -15.81 -13.31 -7.86
CA SER A 254 -15.34 -14.12 -8.98
C SER A 254 -15.43 -15.62 -8.70
N GLU A 255 -15.13 -16.07 -7.47
CA GLU A 255 -15.24 -17.48 -7.10
C GLU A 255 -16.70 -17.94 -7.03
N ALA A 256 -17.60 -17.11 -6.49
CA ALA A 256 -19.03 -17.37 -6.49
C ALA A 256 -19.59 -17.44 -7.93
N GLN A 257 -19.11 -16.59 -8.84
CA GLN A 257 -19.51 -16.62 -10.25
C GLN A 257 -19.06 -17.91 -10.94
N VAL A 258 -17.81 -18.34 -10.73
CA VAL A 258 -17.30 -19.61 -11.27
C VAL A 258 -18.07 -20.80 -10.72
N ALA A 259 -18.42 -20.80 -9.42
CA ALA A 259 -19.23 -21.86 -8.82
C ALA A 259 -20.64 -21.94 -9.43
N ARG A 260 -21.29 -20.79 -9.69
CA ARG A 260 -22.59 -20.75 -10.39
C ARG A 260 -22.49 -21.28 -11.81
N GLN A 261 -21.47 -20.87 -12.57
CA GLN A 261 -21.24 -21.39 -13.92
C GLN A 261 -20.98 -22.90 -13.94
N ALA A 262 -20.26 -23.42 -12.95
CA ALA A 262 -20.04 -24.86 -12.81
C ALA A 262 -21.35 -25.63 -12.57
N ALA A 263 -22.24 -25.10 -11.71
CA ALA A 263 -23.55 -25.69 -11.44
C ALA A 263 -24.48 -25.65 -12.66
N GLU A 264 -24.54 -24.51 -13.38
CA GLU A 264 -25.29 -24.39 -14.63
C GLU A 264 -24.76 -25.36 -15.69
N ARG A 265 -23.44 -25.51 -15.79
CA ARG A 265 -22.81 -26.48 -16.70
C ARG A 265 -23.18 -27.91 -16.35
N GLU A 266 -23.18 -28.28 -15.07
CA GLU A 266 -23.59 -29.61 -14.62
C GLU A 266 -25.06 -29.89 -14.98
N GLN A 267 -25.95 -28.91 -14.76
CA GLN A 267 -27.35 -29.02 -15.15
C GLN A 267 -27.51 -29.19 -16.66
N ALA A 268 -26.81 -28.39 -17.47
CA ALA A 268 -26.84 -28.51 -18.93
C ALA A 268 -26.37 -29.90 -19.39
N LEU A 269 -25.32 -30.45 -18.79
CA LEU A 269 -24.85 -31.80 -19.09
C LEU A 269 -25.89 -32.88 -18.74
N ARG A 270 -26.63 -32.72 -17.63
CA ARG A 270 -27.74 -33.63 -17.28
C ARG A 270 -28.87 -33.57 -18.30
N THR A 271 -29.28 -32.37 -18.72
CA THR A 271 -30.29 -32.20 -19.77
C THR A 271 -29.85 -32.85 -21.08
N VAL A 272 -28.59 -32.67 -21.48
CA VAL A 272 -28.03 -33.33 -22.68
C VAL A 272 -28.08 -34.85 -22.55
N ALA A 273 -27.70 -35.41 -21.39
CA ALA A 273 -27.76 -36.85 -21.16
C ALA A 273 -29.20 -37.40 -21.26
N GLU A 274 -30.19 -36.67 -20.74
CA GLU A 274 -31.61 -37.04 -20.85
C GLU A 274 -32.09 -37.04 -22.31
N PHE A 275 -31.73 -36.01 -23.09
CA PHE A 275 -32.03 -35.95 -24.52
C PHE A 275 -31.41 -37.12 -25.30
N VAL A 276 -30.15 -37.49 -24.99
CA VAL A 276 -29.49 -38.65 -25.63
C VAL A 276 -30.26 -39.94 -25.34
N ASN A 277 -30.74 -40.15 -24.11
CA ASN A 277 -31.55 -41.33 -23.77
C ASN A 277 -32.92 -41.34 -24.49
N GLN A 278 -33.61 -40.21 -24.55
CA GLN A 278 -34.87 -40.10 -25.31
C GLN A 278 -34.66 -40.39 -26.80
N LEU A 279 -33.59 -39.86 -27.39
CA LEU A 279 -33.26 -40.06 -28.80
C LEU A 279 -32.90 -41.52 -29.09
N ALA A 280 -32.21 -42.20 -28.18
CA ALA A 280 -31.96 -43.63 -28.27
C ALA A 280 -33.27 -44.45 -28.25
N GLY A 281 -34.21 -44.09 -27.38
CA GLY A 281 -35.55 -44.69 -27.35
C GLY A 281 -36.34 -44.51 -28.65
N ALA A 282 -36.43 -43.26 -29.12
CA ALA A 282 -37.10 -42.94 -30.39
C ALA A 282 -36.46 -43.65 -31.59
N SER A 283 -35.13 -43.78 -31.61
CA SER A 283 -34.42 -44.53 -32.65
C SER A 283 -34.78 -46.01 -32.64
N SER A 284 -34.93 -46.62 -31.45
CA SER A 284 -35.38 -48.02 -31.32
C SER A 284 -36.82 -48.21 -31.81
N GLU A 285 -37.71 -47.25 -31.54
CA GLU A 285 -39.10 -47.28 -32.00
C GLU A 285 -39.21 -47.10 -33.52
N ILE A 286 -38.42 -46.18 -34.10
CA ILE A 286 -38.29 -46.00 -35.55
C ILE A 286 -37.79 -47.30 -36.19
N LEU A 287 -36.77 -47.95 -35.62
CA LEU A 287 -36.25 -49.22 -36.13
C LEU A 287 -37.36 -50.29 -36.15
N SER A 288 -38.12 -50.41 -35.06
CA SER A 288 -39.25 -51.35 -34.97
C SER A 288 -40.32 -51.05 -36.03
N SER A 289 -40.74 -49.79 -36.14
CA SER A 289 -41.74 -49.35 -37.11
C SER A 289 -41.27 -49.57 -38.56
N THR A 290 -39.98 -49.36 -38.83
CA THR A 290 -39.38 -49.60 -40.14
C THR A 290 -39.39 -51.09 -40.46
N SER A 291 -39.08 -51.97 -39.50
CA SER A 291 -39.18 -53.42 -39.70
C SER A 291 -40.61 -53.88 -39.98
N GLU A 292 -41.60 -53.33 -39.28
CA GLU A 292 -43.02 -53.61 -39.53
C GLU A 292 -43.47 -53.12 -40.92
N GLN A 293 -43.01 -51.94 -41.34
CA GLN A 293 -43.25 -51.42 -42.69
C GLN A 293 -42.65 -52.32 -43.78
N VAL A 294 -41.45 -52.86 -43.56
CA VAL A 294 -40.83 -53.81 -44.51
C VAL A 294 -41.69 -55.07 -44.64
N ALA A 295 -42.20 -55.61 -43.53
CA ALA A 295 -43.11 -56.76 -43.58
C ALA A 295 -44.42 -56.43 -44.32
N SER A 296 -45.02 -55.27 -44.03
CA SER A 296 -46.24 -54.79 -44.69
C SER A 296 -46.04 -54.56 -46.19
N ALA A 297 -44.90 -53.99 -46.58
CA ALA A 297 -44.55 -53.77 -47.98
C ALA A 297 -44.36 -55.09 -48.73
N GLN A 298 -43.84 -56.13 -48.06
CA GLN A 298 -43.73 -57.48 -48.63
C GLN A 298 -45.11 -58.09 -48.89
N GLU A 299 -46.04 -57.97 -47.94
CA GLU A 299 -47.44 -58.42 -48.11
C GLU A 299 -48.14 -57.66 -49.25
N GLN A 300 -47.96 -56.34 -49.32
CA GLN A 300 -48.46 -55.53 -50.45
C GLN A 300 -47.89 -56.01 -51.78
N GLY A 301 -46.60 -56.34 -51.85
CA GLY A 301 -45.98 -56.92 -53.03
C GLY A 301 -46.66 -58.22 -53.48
N SER A 302 -47.00 -59.11 -52.53
CA SER A 302 -47.75 -60.34 -52.81
C SER A 302 -49.18 -60.05 -53.28
N ALA A 303 -49.89 -59.13 -52.64
CA ALA A 303 -51.25 -58.75 -53.03
C ALA A 303 -51.29 -58.09 -54.42
N VAL A 304 -50.29 -57.26 -54.76
CA VAL A 304 -50.13 -56.69 -56.10
C VAL A 304 -49.88 -57.78 -57.13
N ALA A 305 -49.04 -58.77 -56.83
CA ALA A 305 -48.80 -59.90 -57.73
C ALA A 305 -50.08 -60.72 -57.99
N GLU A 306 -50.88 -60.95 -56.95
CA GLU A 306 -52.19 -61.60 -57.10
C GLU A 306 -53.15 -60.74 -57.95
N THR A 307 -53.19 -59.44 -57.71
CA THR A 307 -54.00 -58.51 -58.51
C THR A 307 -53.60 -58.55 -59.99
N VAL A 308 -52.29 -58.58 -60.30
CA VAL A 308 -51.81 -58.73 -61.69
C VAL A 308 -52.32 -60.04 -62.30
N SER A 309 -52.25 -61.15 -61.56
CA SER A 309 -52.80 -62.44 -62.02
C SER A 309 -54.30 -62.37 -62.28
N THR A 310 -55.09 -61.70 -61.43
CA THR A 310 -56.53 -61.53 -61.67
C THR A 310 -56.83 -60.65 -62.88
N VAL A 311 -55.99 -59.64 -63.14
CA VAL A 311 -56.11 -58.79 -64.33
C VAL A 311 -55.82 -59.60 -65.60
N GLU A 312 -54.83 -60.49 -65.58
CA GLU A 312 -54.56 -61.43 -66.68
C GLU A 312 -55.75 -62.37 -66.93
N GLU A 313 -56.37 -62.91 -65.88
CA GLU A 313 -57.55 -63.77 -65.98
C GLU A 313 -58.77 -63.00 -66.53
N ILE A 314 -59.00 -61.77 -66.09
CA ILE A 314 -60.06 -60.89 -66.62
C ILE A 314 -59.85 -60.61 -68.10
N ALA A 315 -58.60 -60.33 -68.51
CA ALA A 315 -58.29 -60.08 -69.92
C ALA A 315 -58.60 -61.31 -70.78
N GLN A 316 -58.24 -62.51 -70.32
CA GLN A 316 -58.57 -63.77 -70.99
C GLN A 316 -60.09 -64.00 -71.09
N THR A 317 -60.81 -63.79 -69.98
CA THR A 317 -62.27 -63.98 -69.94
C THR A 317 -62.98 -62.99 -70.87
N SER A 318 -62.46 -61.76 -70.97
CA SER A 318 -62.97 -60.73 -71.87
C SER A 318 -62.79 -61.10 -73.35
N ASP A 319 -61.67 -61.74 -73.71
CA ASP A 319 -61.44 -62.23 -75.07
C ASP A 319 -62.40 -63.38 -75.42
N GLU A 320 -62.63 -64.31 -74.48
CA GLU A 320 -63.64 -65.36 -74.62
C GLU A 320 -65.05 -64.79 -74.81
N ALA A 321 -65.44 -63.80 -73.99
CA ALA A 321 -66.74 -63.14 -74.08
C ALA A 321 -66.92 -62.42 -75.42
N ALA A 322 -65.88 -61.75 -75.93
CA ALA A 322 -65.87 -61.14 -77.24
C ALA A 322 -66.06 -62.19 -78.36
N GLY A 323 -65.41 -63.35 -78.24
CA GLY A 323 -65.60 -64.50 -79.15
C GLY A 323 -67.04 -65.00 -79.17
N ARG A 324 -67.66 -65.20 -78.00
CA ARG A 324 -69.07 -65.63 -77.90
C ARG A 324 -70.03 -64.59 -78.46
N ALA A 325 -69.78 -63.30 -78.21
CA ALA A 325 -70.60 -62.22 -78.77
C ALA A 325 -70.59 -62.23 -80.31
N ARG A 326 -69.44 -62.51 -80.94
CA ARG A 326 -69.36 -62.69 -82.40
C ARG A 326 -70.20 -63.88 -82.89
N ALA A 327 -70.12 -65.02 -82.20
CA ALA A 327 -70.92 -66.20 -82.55
C ALA A 327 -72.44 -65.95 -82.45
N VAL A 328 -72.89 -65.24 -81.40
CA VAL A 328 -74.30 -64.84 -81.27
C VAL A 328 -74.72 -63.90 -82.40
N SER A 329 -73.87 -62.93 -82.76
CA SER A 329 -74.13 -62.02 -83.88
C SER A 329 -74.30 -62.76 -85.21
N GLU A 330 -73.45 -63.75 -85.48
CA GLU A 330 -73.53 -64.59 -86.67
C GLU A 330 -74.81 -65.44 -86.70
N SER A 331 -75.18 -66.04 -85.56
CA SER A 331 -76.43 -66.81 -85.40
C SER A 331 -77.69 -65.93 -85.57
N ALA A 332 -77.67 -64.70 -85.06
CA ALA A 332 -78.77 -63.74 -85.26
C ALA A 332 -78.92 -63.38 -86.75
N ARG A 333 -77.81 -63.21 -87.46
CA ARG A 333 -77.80 -62.92 -88.90
C ARG A 333 -78.36 -64.10 -89.72
N GLN A 334 -78.05 -65.33 -89.32
CA GLN A 334 -78.63 -66.54 -89.91
C GLN A 334 -80.15 -66.63 -89.68
N SER A 335 -80.61 -66.26 -88.48
CA SER A 335 -82.05 -66.22 -88.16
C SER A 335 -82.81 -65.18 -89.00
N GLU A 336 -82.17 -64.06 -89.35
CA GLU A 336 -82.76 -63.06 -90.24
C GLU A 336 -83.00 -63.60 -91.67
N GLU A 337 -82.04 -64.36 -92.21
CA GLU A 337 -82.19 -65.02 -93.52
C GLU A 337 -83.34 -66.03 -93.52
N LEU A 338 -83.39 -66.91 -92.52
CA LEU A 338 -84.50 -67.84 -92.33
C LEU A 338 -85.85 -67.11 -92.23
N GLY A 339 -85.88 -65.97 -91.53
CA GLY A 339 -87.06 -65.12 -91.43
C GLY A 339 -87.48 -64.45 -92.75
N LYS A 340 -86.57 -64.22 -93.70
CA LYS A 340 -86.91 -63.78 -95.07
C LYS A 340 -87.56 -64.93 -95.85
N GLY A 341 -86.98 -66.14 -95.78
CA GLY A 341 -87.57 -67.33 -96.41
C GLY A 341 -88.96 -67.67 -95.86
N GLY A 342 -89.15 -67.58 -94.53
CA GLY A 342 -90.45 -67.80 -93.89
C GLY A 342 -91.53 -66.81 -94.33
N ARG A 343 -91.18 -65.52 -94.49
CA ARG A 343 -92.13 -64.51 -95.03
C ARG A 343 -92.58 -64.81 -96.44
N GLN A 344 -91.68 -65.33 -97.28
CA GLN A 344 -92.01 -65.72 -98.64
C GLN A 344 -93.02 -66.87 -98.66
N ALA A 345 -92.80 -67.90 -97.83
CA ALA A 345 -93.72 -69.03 -97.68
C ALA A 345 -95.12 -68.60 -97.18
N VAL A 346 -95.19 -67.65 -96.25
CA VAL A 346 -96.48 -67.10 -95.77
C VAL A 346 -97.21 -66.35 -96.89
N ASN A 347 -96.50 -65.55 -97.70
CA ASN A 347 -97.13 -64.84 -98.83
C ASN A 347 -97.70 -65.81 -99.88
N GLU A 348 -97.00 -66.91 -100.16
CA GLU A 348 -97.52 -67.97 -101.05
C GLU A 348 -98.80 -68.61 -100.48
N ALA A 349 -98.84 -68.90 -99.17
CA ALA A 349 -100.01 -69.45 -98.51
C ALA A 349 -101.22 -68.51 -98.52
N VAL A 350 -101.01 -67.20 -98.33
CA VAL A 350 -102.08 -66.19 -98.42
C VAL A 350 -102.65 -66.10 -99.84
N SER A 351 -101.78 -66.19 -100.86
CA SER A 351 -102.21 -66.22 -102.26
C SER A 351 -103.06 -67.46 -102.58
N ALA A 352 -102.65 -68.63 -102.09
CA ALA A 352 -103.43 -69.87 -102.23
C ALA A 352 -104.79 -69.81 -101.53
N MET A 353 -104.87 -69.19 -100.34
CA MET A 353 -106.13 -68.96 -99.62
C MET A 353 -107.11 -68.07 -100.40
N ALA A 354 -106.62 -67.07 -101.14
CA ALA A 354 -107.47 -66.24 -101.99
C ALA A 354 -108.11 -67.06 -103.13
N THR A 355 -107.38 -68.01 -103.70
CA THR A 355 -107.90 -68.91 -104.76
C THR A 355 -108.99 -69.84 -104.22
N VAL A 356 -108.84 -70.36 -103.00
CA VAL A 356 -109.86 -71.19 -102.34
C VAL A 356 -111.14 -70.40 -102.10
N ARG A 357 -111.03 -69.13 -101.66
CA ARG A 357 -112.18 -68.26 -101.44
C ARG A 357 -113.02 -68.08 -102.72
N GLU A 358 -112.36 -67.88 -103.86
CA GLU A 358 -113.03 -67.69 -105.16
C GLU A 358 -113.78 -68.96 -105.61
N GLN A 359 -113.22 -70.15 -105.36
CA GLN A 359 -113.90 -71.42 -105.62
C GLN A 359 -115.15 -71.63 -104.74
N VAL A 360 -115.10 -71.23 -103.47
CA VAL A 360 -116.24 -71.35 -102.54
C VAL A 360 -117.41 -70.44 -102.95
N GLU A 361 -117.15 -69.21 -103.40
CA GLU A 361 -118.18 -68.30 -103.93
C GLU A 361 -118.85 -68.85 -105.20
N SER A 362 -118.08 -69.51 -106.09
CA SER A 362 -118.60 -70.16 -107.29
C SER A 362 -119.52 -71.35 -106.98
N ILE A 363 -119.22 -72.12 -105.92
CA ILE A 363 -120.05 -73.24 -105.46
C ILE A 363 -121.36 -72.72 -104.84
N ALA A 364 -121.31 -71.64 -104.06
CA ALA A 364 -122.47 -71.05 -103.41
C ALA A 364 -123.51 -70.54 -104.44
N SER A 365 -123.09 -69.95 -105.56
CA SER A 365 -124.01 -69.47 -106.60
C SER A 365 -124.73 -70.60 -107.34
N ARG A 366 -124.06 -71.74 -107.57
CA ARG A 366 -124.64 -72.93 -108.22
C ARG A 366 -125.70 -73.62 -107.35
N ILE A 367 -125.54 -73.60 -106.02
CA ILE A 367 -126.52 -74.16 -105.08
C ILE A 367 -127.80 -73.31 -105.08
N LEU A 368 -127.67 -71.99 -105.13
CA LEU A 368 -128.80 -71.04 -105.16
C LEU A 368 -129.63 -71.18 -106.45
N ALA A 369 -128.98 -71.36 -107.60
CA ALA A 369 -129.65 -71.61 -108.88
C ALA A 369 -130.40 -72.96 -108.91
N LEU A 370 -129.92 -73.98 -108.19
CA LEU A 370 -130.58 -75.29 -108.10
C LEU A 370 -131.84 -75.24 -107.22
N ALA A 371 -131.85 -74.38 -106.19
CA ALA A 371 -132.97 -74.24 -105.26
C ALA A 371 -134.20 -73.57 -105.91
N GLU A 372 -134.02 -72.56 -106.75
CA GLU A 372 -135.12 -71.90 -107.47
C GLU A 372 -135.79 -72.83 -108.50
N GLN A 373 -135.04 -73.75 -109.11
CA GLN A 373 -135.57 -74.68 -110.12
C GLN A 373 -136.41 -75.82 -109.51
N ALA A 374 -136.23 -76.12 -108.22
CA ALA A 374 -137.02 -77.12 -107.49
C ALA A 374 -138.39 -76.59 -107.02
N GLN A 375 -138.53 -75.28 -106.80
CA GLN A 375 -139.80 -74.66 -106.37
C GLN A 375 -140.81 -74.55 -107.54
N ALA A 376 -140.33 -74.52 -108.79
CA ALA A 376 -141.15 -74.43 -110.00
C ALA A 376 -141.87 -75.74 -110.40
N ILE A 377 -141.72 -76.83 -109.63
CA ILE A 377 -142.33 -78.16 -109.90
C ILE A 377 -143.47 -78.49 -108.91
N GLY A 378 -143.80 -77.59 -107.98
CA GLY A 378 -144.70 -77.85 -106.84
C GLY A 378 -146.21 -77.55 -107.00
N ASP A 379 -146.66 -76.78 -108.00
CA ASP A 379 -148.09 -76.47 -108.22
C ASP A 379 -148.51 -76.79 -109.66
N ILE A 380 -148.76 -78.09 -109.90
CA ILE A 380 -149.70 -78.64 -110.90
C ILE A 380 -150.77 -79.40 -110.12
#